data_AF-A0A9D6J2M2-F1
#
_entry.id   AF-A0A9D6J2M2-F1
#
_cell.length_a   1.000
_cell.length_b   1.000
_cell.length_c   1.000
_cell.angle_alpha   90.00
_cell.angle_beta   90.00
_cell.angle_gamma   90.00
#
_symmetry.space_group_name_H-M   'P 1'
#
loop_
_entity.id
_entity.type
_entity.pdbx_description
1 polymer ?
#
loop_
_entity_poly.entity_id
_entity_poly.type
_entity_poly.pdbx_seq_one_letter_code
_entity_poly.pdbx_strand_id
1 'polypeptide(L)'
;DLDAAVAAYARIRPYVRYYHSSKYIEALANGDLCVALGFSGDVVQARNRAREAKNGVDVAYAIPTEGASLWVDTMAIPKDAPHLIEAHAFIDFLMRPEVIAEISNKVAYANANAAATPLVAAEVRDDPGVYPSDAVKARLFTLKLLAESERRLRTRAWTRITTGQ
;
A
#
# COMPACT_ATOMS: atom_id res chain seq x y z
N ASP A 1 -23.72 -0.94 -1.87
CA ASP A 1 -24.56 -0.22 -0.88
C ASP A 1 -23.62 0.51 0.08
N LEU A 2 -23.65 1.84 0.09
CA LEU A 2 -22.78 2.65 0.97
C LEU A 2 -23.32 2.75 2.40
N ASP A 3 -24.63 2.68 2.61
CA ASP A 3 -25.21 2.76 3.96
C ASP A 3 -24.95 1.48 4.73
N ALA A 4 -25.02 0.32 4.06
CA ALA A 4 -24.57 -0.94 4.65
C ALA A 4 -23.09 -0.90 5.06
N ALA A 5 -22.23 -0.26 4.25
CA ALA A 5 -20.82 -0.08 4.59
C ALA A 5 -20.63 0.83 5.80
N VAL A 6 -21.33 1.97 5.87
CA VAL A 6 -21.30 2.87 7.04
C VAL A 6 -21.74 2.15 8.30
N ALA A 7 -22.84 1.37 8.24
CA ALA A 7 -23.32 0.58 9.38
C ALA A 7 -22.29 -0.48 9.82
N ALA A 8 -21.55 -1.09 8.88
CA ALA A 8 -20.48 -2.02 9.22
C ALA A 8 -19.31 -1.32 9.94
N TYR A 9 -18.87 -0.17 9.44
CA TYR A 9 -17.83 0.62 10.08
C TYR A 9 -18.23 1.16 11.45
N ALA A 10 -19.50 1.54 11.63
CA ALA A 10 -20.01 2.01 12.92
C ALA A 10 -19.83 0.97 14.04
N ARG A 11 -19.99 -0.33 13.74
CA ARG A 11 -19.79 -1.41 14.72
C ARG A 11 -18.35 -1.54 15.20
N ILE A 12 -17.37 -1.28 14.33
CA ILE A 12 -15.94 -1.39 14.68
C ILE A 12 -15.34 -0.08 15.17
N ARG A 13 -16.01 1.06 14.91
CA ARG A 13 -15.49 2.40 15.19
C ARG A 13 -14.99 2.59 16.63
N PRO A 14 -15.67 2.12 17.69
CA PRO A 14 -15.18 2.27 19.07
C PRO A 14 -13.82 1.61 19.34
N TYR A 15 -13.43 0.65 18.50
CA TYR A 15 -12.18 -0.09 18.60
C TYR A 15 -11.07 0.47 17.68
N VAL A 16 -11.37 1.49 16.86
CA VAL A 16 -10.41 2.12 15.96
C VAL A 16 -9.73 3.29 16.68
N ARG A 17 -8.41 3.18 16.91
CA ARG A 17 -7.63 4.23 17.58
C ARG A 17 -7.50 5.51 16.72
N TYR A 18 -7.30 5.38 15.41
CA TYR A 18 -7.23 6.51 14.48
C TYR A 18 -7.39 6.06 13.02
N TYR A 19 -7.70 7.01 12.14
CA TYR A 19 -7.65 6.86 10.69
C TYR A 19 -6.46 7.64 10.14
N HIS A 20 -5.42 6.96 9.67
CA HIS A 20 -4.21 7.60 9.18
C HIS A 20 -3.44 6.68 8.22
N SER A 21 -2.86 7.23 7.15
CA SER A 21 -2.31 6.44 6.04
C SER A 21 -0.79 6.25 6.06
N SER A 22 -0.09 6.66 7.13
CA SER A 22 1.38 6.43 7.25
C SER A 22 1.87 6.20 8.70
N LYS A 23 1.34 6.95 9.68
CA LYS A 23 1.64 6.79 11.13
C LYS A 23 1.64 5.34 11.64
N TYR A 24 0.83 4.47 11.04
CA TYR A 24 0.75 3.06 11.46
C TYR A 24 2.06 2.29 11.25
N ILE A 25 2.96 2.73 10.36
CA ILE A 25 4.24 2.04 10.08
C ILE A 25 5.11 1.99 11.35
N GLU A 26 5.40 3.16 11.93
CA GLU A 26 6.19 3.26 13.16
C GLU A 26 5.47 2.64 14.35
N ALA A 27 4.15 2.83 14.43
CA ALA A 27 3.36 2.27 15.52
C ALA A 27 3.35 0.73 15.51
N LEU A 28 3.34 0.09 14.33
CA LEU A 28 3.52 -1.36 14.21
C LEU A 28 4.95 -1.76 14.57
N ALA A 29 5.97 -1.07 14.05
CA ALA A 29 7.36 -1.41 14.29
C ALA A 29 7.76 -1.34 15.78
N ASN A 30 7.16 -0.41 16.53
CA ASN A 30 7.42 -0.21 17.96
C ASN A 30 6.48 -1.01 18.88
N GLY A 31 5.47 -1.70 18.33
CA GLY A 31 4.49 -2.46 19.12
C GLY A 31 3.37 -1.61 19.75
N ASP A 32 3.22 -0.34 19.37
CA ASP A 32 2.14 0.55 19.83
C ASP A 32 0.76 0.14 19.27
N LEU A 33 0.75 -0.49 18.09
CA LEU A 33 -0.42 -1.08 17.45
C LEU A 33 -0.19 -2.58 17.23
N CYS A 34 -1.25 -3.37 17.41
CA CYS A 34 -1.26 -4.80 17.11
C CYS A 34 -1.90 -5.15 15.75
N VAL A 35 -2.73 -4.25 15.19
CA VAL A 35 -3.41 -4.45 13.90
C VAL A 35 -3.52 -3.12 13.16
N ALA A 36 -3.28 -3.13 11.85
CA ALA A 36 -3.55 -2.02 10.95
C ALA A 36 -4.09 -2.53 9.60
N LEU A 37 -5.01 -1.78 9.01
CA LEU A 37 -5.31 -1.89 7.59
C LEU A 37 -4.35 -0.96 6.85
N GLY A 38 -3.39 -1.52 6.12
CA GLY A 38 -2.30 -0.77 5.51
C GLY A 38 -1.88 -1.32 4.15
N PHE A 39 -0.99 -0.58 3.50
CA PHE A 39 -0.34 -0.99 2.25
C PHE A 39 0.71 -2.08 2.52
N SER A 40 0.91 -2.97 1.54
CA SER A 40 1.74 -4.16 1.73
C SER A 40 3.19 -3.83 2.11
N GLY A 41 3.87 -3.03 1.28
CA GLY A 41 5.27 -2.66 1.50
C GLY A 41 5.47 -1.83 2.77
N ASP A 42 4.50 -1.05 3.20
CA ASP A 42 4.55 -0.30 4.46
C ASP A 42 4.58 -1.23 5.67
N VAL A 43 3.75 -2.28 5.68
CA VAL A 43 3.74 -3.28 6.76
C VAL A 43 5.03 -4.11 6.72
N VAL A 44 5.53 -4.43 5.53
CA VAL A 44 6.84 -5.10 5.38
C VAL A 44 7.99 -4.22 5.88
N GLN A 45 7.95 -2.91 5.62
CA GLN A 45 8.92 -1.97 6.19
C GLN A 45 8.82 -1.92 7.71
N ALA A 46 7.62 -1.89 8.30
CA ALA A 46 7.45 -1.95 9.75
C ALA A 46 8.09 -3.22 10.36
N ARG A 47 7.87 -4.37 9.71
CA ARG A 47 8.52 -5.64 10.07
C ARG A 47 10.03 -5.55 10.01
N ASN A 48 10.58 -5.02 8.92
CA ASN A 48 12.04 -4.92 8.74
C ASN A 48 12.65 -3.97 9.79
N ARG A 49 12.00 -2.83 10.07
CA ARG A 49 12.42 -1.89 11.13
C ARG A 49 12.42 -2.53 12.52
N ALA A 50 11.37 -3.28 12.86
CA ALA A 50 11.31 -4.02 14.13
C ALA A 50 12.46 -5.04 14.27
N ARG A 51 12.75 -5.79 13.19
CA ARG A 51 13.88 -6.74 13.14
C ARG A 51 15.23 -6.05 13.27
N GLU A 52 15.45 -4.95 12.56
CA GLU A 52 16.67 -4.13 12.64
C GLU A 52 16.88 -3.57 14.06
N ALA A 53 15.81 -3.10 14.70
CA ALA A 53 15.83 -2.57 16.06
C ALA A 53 16.04 -3.65 17.14
N LYS A 54 15.84 -4.94 16.80
CA LYS A 54 15.92 -6.08 17.73
C LYS A 54 15.06 -5.88 19.00
N ASN A 55 13.91 -5.22 18.84
CA ASN A 55 13.04 -4.83 19.95
C ASN A 55 12.06 -5.94 20.38
N GLY A 56 12.11 -7.12 19.75
CA GLY A 56 11.25 -8.26 20.05
C GLY A 56 9.84 -8.19 19.45
N VAL A 57 9.52 -7.15 18.69
CA VAL A 57 8.24 -7.01 17.99
C VAL A 57 8.26 -7.85 16.71
N ASP A 58 7.24 -8.69 16.52
CA ASP A 58 7.03 -9.47 15.30
C ASP A 58 5.83 -8.92 14.53
N VAL A 59 6.05 -8.56 13.27
CA VAL A 59 5.04 -7.96 12.39
C VAL A 59 4.89 -8.82 11.15
N ALA A 60 3.65 -9.21 10.85
CA ALA A 60 3.30 -9.96 9.65
C ALA A 60 2.33 -9.16 8.77
N TYR A 61 2.42 -9.39 7.47
CA TYR A 61 1.45 -8.91 6.49
C TYR A 61 0.65 -10.10 5.95
N ALA A 62 -0.66 -9.92 5.77
CA ALA A 62 -1.54 -10.93 5.22
C ALA A 62 -2.50 -10.33 4.20
N ILE A 63 -2.67 -11.03 3.08
CA ILE A 63 -3.74 -10.77 2.11
C ILE A 63 -4.92 -11.68 2.50
N PRO A 64 -6.08 -11.13 2.89
CA PRO A 64 -7.24 -11.92 3.31
C PRO A 64 -7.68 -12.96 2.28
N THR A 65 -8.31 -14.05 2.76
CA THR A 65 -8.79 -15.15 1.92
C THR A 65 -9.85 -14.71 0.91
N GLU A 66 -10.66 -13.73 1.30
CA GLU A 66 -11.74 -13.10 0.57
C GLU A 66 -11.25 -12.24 -0.60
N GLY A 67 -9.94 -11.93 -0.64
CA GLY A 67 -9.34 -11.03 -1.60
C GLY A 67 -9.03 -9.65 -1.02
N ALA A 68 -8.33 -8.84 -1.81
CA ALA A 68 -7.93 -7.49 -1.44
C ALA A 68 -7.82 -6.59 -2.67
N SER A 69 -7.75 -5.28 -2.43
CA SER A 69 -7.53 -4.31 -3.51
C SER A 69 -6.11 -4.44 -4.06
N LEU A 70 -5.98 -4.69 -5.35
CA LEU A 70 -4.77 -4.45 -6.12
C LEU A 70 -4.73 -2.97 -6.51
N TRP A 71 -3.57 -2.35 -6.33
CA TRP A 71 -3.31 -0.96 -6.67
C TRP A 71 -1.96 -0.84 -7.38
N VAL A 72 -1.82 0.20 -8.17
CA VAL A 72 -0.61 0.49 -8.95
C VAL A 72 -0.38 1.99 -8.89
N ASP A 73 0.73 2.40 -8.30
CA ASP A 73 1.19 3.78 -8.37
C ASP A 73 1.91 4.00 -9.70
N THR A 74 1.68 5.16 -10.31
CA THR A 74 2.24 5.52 -11.62
C THR A 74 2.83 6.91 -11.58
N MET A 75 3.88 7.11 -12.38
CA MET A 75 4.41 8.44 -12.65
C MET A 75 3.63 9.07 -13.81
N ALA A 76 3.25 10.33 -13.64
CA ALA A 76 2.65 11.15 -14.69
C ALA A 76 3.28 12.55 -14.65
N ILE A 77 3.43 13.16 -15.82
CA ILE A 77 3.95 14.53 -15.93
C ILE A 77 2.75 15.49 -16.04
N PRO A 78 2.58 16.45 -15.12
CA PRO A 78 1.56 17.49 -15.24
C PRO A 78 1.70 18.25 -16.56
N LYS A 79 0.57 18.64 -17.17
CA LYS A 79 0.54 19.32 -18.47
C LYS A 79 1.30 20.66 -18.47
N ASP A 80 1.36 21.29 -17.31
CA ASP A 80 1.99 22.59 -17.04
C ASP A 80 3.36 22.47 -16.33
N ALA A 81 3.98 21.28 -16.35
CA ALA A 81 5.28 21.08 -15.74
C ALA A 81 6.36 21.99 -16.38
N PRO A 82 7.07 22.80 -15.57
CA PRO A 82 8.06 23.76 -16.09
C PRO A 82 9.36 23.10 -16.58
N HIS A 83 9.59 21.83 -16.23
CA HIS A 83 10.82 21.07 -16.47
C HIS A 83 10.50 19.72 -17.13
N LEU A 84 9.93 19.76 -18.33
CA LEU A 84 9.45 18.56 -19.04
C LEU A 84 10.58 17.58 -19.40
N ILE A 85 11.73 18.10 -19.83
CA ILE A 85 12.88 17.28 -20.25
C ILE A 85 13.44 16.52 -19.05
N GLU A 86 13.61 17.20 -17.92
CA GLU A 86 14.12 16.64 -16.68
C GLU A 86 13.15 15.62 -16.08
N ALA A 87 11.83 15.87 -16.18
CA ALA A 87 10.82 14.91 -15.75
C ALA A 87 10.89 13.61 -16.57
N HIS A 88 11.06 13.71 -17.90
CA HIS A 88 11.28 12.53 -18.74
C HIS A 88 12.59 11.82 -18.41
N ALA A 89 13.69 12.57 -18.20
CA ALA A 89 14.97 11.99 -17.82
C ALA A 89 14.90 11.25 -16.47
N PHE A 90 14.12 11.77 -15.51
CA PHE A 90 13.91 11.10 -14.23
C PHE A 90 13.10 9.81 -14.36
N ILE A 91 12.03 9.83 -15.16
CA ILE A 91 11.24 8.62 -15.44
C ILE A 91 12.12 7.57 -16.15
N ASP A 92 12.91 7.98 -17.14
CA ASP A 92 13.86 7.10 -17.83
C ASP A 92 14.89 6.48 -16.87
N PHE A 93 15.48 7.31 -16.00
CA PHE A 93 16.39 6.83 -14.96
C PHE A 93 15.75 5.78 -14.05
N LEU A 94 14.52 6.01 -13.60
CA LEU A 94 13.77 5.06 -12.77
C LEU A 94 13.36 3.79 -13.53
N MET A 95 13.28 3.81 -14.86
CA MET A 95 13.00 2.61 -15.64
C MET A 95 14.23 1.71 -15.81
N ARG A 96 15.43 2.13 -15.42
CA ARG A 96 16.61 1.27 -15.44
C ARG A 96 16.46 0.12 -14.43
N PRO A 97 16.70 -1.15 -14.83
CA PRO A 97 16.46 -2.32 -13.97
C PRO A 97 17.15 -2.25 -12.61
N GLU A 98 18.41 -1.86 -12.57
CA GLU A 98 19.21 -1.78 -11.35
C GLU A 98 18.72 -0.68 -10.41
N VAL A 99 18.26 0.45 -10.95
CA VAL A 99 17.75 1.58 -10.16
C VAL A 99 16.45 1.19 -9.47
N ILE A 100 15.50 0.64 -10.22
CA ILE A 100 14.20 0.29 -9.64
C ILE A 100 14.26 -0.95 -8.74
N ALA A 101 15.20 -1.87 -8.98
CA ALA A 101 15.47 -2.97 -8.09
C ALA A 101 16.01 -2.50 -6.74
N GLU A 102 16.93 -1.54 -6.72
CA GLU A 102 17.43 -0.95 -5.46
C GLU A 102 16.32 -0.27 -4.66
N ILE A 103 15.41 0.43 -5.34
CA ILE A 103 14.21 1.00 -4.71
C ILE A 103 13.36 -0.10 -4.08
N SER A 104 13.01 -1.14 -4.85
CA SER A 104 12.24 -2.29 -4.34
C SER A 104 12.91 -2.96 -3.13
N ASN A 105 14.23 -3.12 -3.14
CA ASN A 105 14.99 -3.68 -2.02
C ASN A 105 14.85 -2.83 -0.75
N LYS A 106 14.73 -1.50 -0.90
CA LYS A 106 14.61 -0.59 0.23
C LYS A 106 13.19 -0.43 0.76
N VAL A 107 12.20 -0.30 -0.14
CA VAL A 107 10.81 0.03 0.25
C VAL A 107 9.88 -1.18 0.28
N ALA A 108 10.36 -2.35 -0.14
CA ALA A 108 9.62 -3.60 -0.16
C ALA A 108 8.30 -3.55 -0.96
N TYR A 109 8.33 -2.84 -2.09
CA TYR A 109 7.26 -2.86 -3.08
C TYR A 109 7.72 -3.54 -4.36
N ALA A 110 6.87 -4.40 -4.92
CA ALA A 110 7.09 -4.96 -6.25
C ALA A 110 7.03 -3.84 -7.29
N ASN A 111 8.06 -3.76 -8.12
CA ASN A 111 8.08 -2.85 -9.25
C ASN A 111 7.51 -3.50 -10.52
N ALA A 112 7.12 -2.67 -11.49
CA ALA A 112 6.54 -3.11 -12.76
C ALA A 112 7.57 -3.43 -13.85
N ASN A 113 8.87 -3.42 -13.54
CA ASN A 113 9.93 -3.70 -14.51
C ASN A 113 10.32 -5.18 -14.46
N ALA A 114 9.93 -5.94 -15.48
CA ALA A 114 10.23 -7.37 -15.57
C ALA A 114 11.74 -7.67 -15.59
N ALA A 115 12.56 -6.79 -16.18
CA ALA A 115 14.01 -6.95 -16.23
C ALA A 115 14.69 -6.69 -14.87
N ALA A 116 14.01 -6.02 -13.94
CA ALA A 116 14.52 -5.73 -12.61
C ALA A 116 14.34 -6.90 -11.63
N THR A 117 13.36 -7.80 -11.85
CA THR A 117 13.04 -8.89 -10.91
C THR A 117 14.24 -9.77 -10.53
N PRO A 118 15.16 -10.15 -11.44
CA PRO A 118 16.36 -10.90 -11.07
C PRO A 118 17.35 -10.13 -10.19
N LEU A 119 17.29 -8.80 -10.19
CA LEU A 119 18.17 -7.90 -9.42
C LEU A 119 17.60 -7.55 -8.03
N VAL A 120 16.33 -7.86 -7.78
CA VAL A 120 15.70 -7.72 -6.47
C VAL A 120 16.26 -8.79 -5.53
N ALA A 121 16.62 -8.38 -4.31
CA ALA A 121 17.14 -9.26 -3.28
C ALA A 121 16.14 -10.38 -2.98
N ALA A 122 16.63 -11.61 -2.78
CA ALA A 122 15.79 -12.79 -2.57
C ALA A 122 14.80 -12.60 -1.40
N GLU A 123 15.22 -11.92 -0.33
CA GLU A 123 14.37 -11.63 0.83
C GLU A 123 13.16 -10.72 0.51
N VAL A 124 13.21 -9.94 -0.56
CA VAL A 124 12.09 -9.12 -1.04
C VAL A 124 11.36 -9.82 -2.19
N ARG A 125 12.11 -10.37 -3.15
CA ARG A 125 11.56 -11.04 -4.33
C ARG A 125 10.74 -12.28 -3.97
N ASP A 126 11.17 -13.02 -2.97
CA ASP A 126 10.55 -14.29 -2.57
C ASP A 126 9.55 -14.09 -1.40
N ASP A 127 9.33 -12.84 -0.96
CA ASP A 127 8.31 -12.51 0.03
C ASP A 127 6.91 -12.48 -0.60
N PRO A 128 5.97 -13.36 -0.19
CA PRO A 128 4.63 -13.42 -0.77
C PRO A 128 3.76 -12.18 -0.46
N GLY A 129 4.15 -11.36 0.52
CA GLY A 129 3.54 -10.06 0.78
C GLY A 129 3.96 -8.97 -0.22
N VAL A 130 5.08 -9.17 -0.91
CA VAL A 130 5.60 -8.26 -1.94
C VAL A 130 5.32 -8.80 -3.34
N TYR A 131 5.73 -10.04 -3.62
CA TYR A 131 5.49 -10.75 -4.87
C TYR A 131 4.54 -11.94 -4.64
N PRO A 132 3.22 -11.70 -4.65
CA PRO A 132 2.23 -12.75 -4.39
C PRO A 132 2.16 -13.79 -5.51
N SER A 133 1.80 -15.02 -5.14
CA SER A 133 1.57 -16.11 -6.09
C SER A 133 0.38 -15.84 -7.01
N ASP A 134 0.31 -16.54 -8.14
CA ASP A 134 -0.81 -16.41 -9.09
C ASP A 134 -2.17 -16.73 -8.46
N ALA A 135 -2.22 -17.71 -7.55
CA ALA A 135 -3.43 -18.05 -6.81
C ALA A 135 -3.90 -16.93 -5.85
N VAL A 136 -2.97 -16.14 -5.31
CA VAL A 136 -3.31 -14.93 -4.54
C VAL A 136 -3.75 -13.81 -5.47
N LYS A 137 -3.01 -13.56 -6.56
CA LYS A 137 -3.32 -12.53 -7.57
C LYS A 137 -4.72 -12.71 -8.17
N ALA A 138 -5.15 -13.95 -8.41
CA ALA A 138 -6.48 -14.27 -8.94
C ALA A 138 -7.65 -13.83 -8.03
N ARG A 139 -7.39 -13.55 -6.75
CA ARG A 139 -8.38 -13.09 -5.77
C ARG A 139 -8.33 -11.58 -5.54
N LEU A 140 -7.40 -10.87 -6.18
CA LEU A 140 -7.29 -9.43 -6.06
C LEU A 140 -8.24 -8.73 -7.03
N PHE A 141 -8.73 -7.55 -6.63
CA PHE A 141 -9.58 -6.72 -7.47
C PHE A 141 -9.00 -5.31 -7.61
N THR A 142 -9.19 -4.67 -8.76
CA THR A 142 -8.82 -3.27 -8.95
C THR A 142 -9.99 -2.35 -8.62
N LEU A 143 -9.67 -1.14 -8.16
CA LEU A 143 -10.69 -0.11 -7.96
C LEU A 143 -11.18 0.41 -9.31
N LYS A 144 -12.50 0.52 -9.46
CA LYS A 144 -13.12 1.13 -10.63
C LYS A 144 -13.10 2.65 -10.49
N LEU A 145 -12.96 3.34 -11.63
CA LEU A 145 -13.22 4.77 -11.68
C LEU A 145 -14.71 5.01 -11.38
N LEU A 146 -14.96 5.80 -10.35
CA LEU A 146 -16.31 6.18 -9.96
C LEU A 146 -16.74 7.46 -10.68
N ALA A 147 -18.01 7.53 -11.07
CA ALA A 147 -18.61 8.77 -11.53
C ALA A 147 -18.55 9.85 -10.42
N GLU A 148 -18.61 11.12 -10.79
CA GLU A 148 -18.47 12.22 -9.83
C GLU A 148 -19.55 12.16 -8.72
N SER A 149 -20.80 11.82 -9.08
CA SER A 149 -21.90 11.64 -8.13
C SER A 149 -21.59 10.54 -7.09
N GLU A 150 -21.06 9.41 -7.54
CA GLU A 150 -20.67 8.28 -6.69
C GLU A 150 -19.48 8.64 -5.79
N ARG A 151 -18.49 9.37 -6.32
CA ARG A 151 -17.35 9.87 -5.53
C ARG A 151 -17.84 10.78 -4.40
N ARG A 152 -18.77 11.70 -4.69
CA ARG A 152 -19.36 12.58 -3.66
C ARG A 152 -20.10 11.78 -2.59
N LEU A 153 -20.85 10.75 -2.98
CA LEU A 153 -21.51 9.85 -2.02
C LEU A 153 -20.49 9.11 -1.15
N ARG A 154 -19.43 8.55 -1.75
CA ARG A 154 -18.34 7.88 -1.02
C ARG A 154 -17.64 8.81 -0.04
N THR A 155 -17.36 10.06 -0.43
CA THR A 155 -16.75 11.05 0.45
C THR A 155 -17.66 11.35 1.65
N ARG A 156 -18.96 11.57 1.45
CA ARG A 156 -19.91 11.77 2.55
C ARG A 156 -19.98 10.57 3.50
N ALA A 157 -20.02 9.36 2.94
CA ALA A 157 -19.99 8.14 3.73
C ALA A 157 -18.69 8.04 4.57
N TRP A 158 -17.55 8.39 4.00
CA TRP A 158 -16.27 8.41 4.73
C TRP A 158 -16.22 9.44 5.85
N THR A 159 -16.77 10.64 5.63
CA THR A 159 -16.90 11.66 6.69
C THR A 159 -17.76 11.13 7.84
N ARG A 160 -18.90 10.50 7.54
CA ARG A 160 -19.76 9.84 8.54
C ARG A 160 -19.01 8.78 9.34
N ILE A 161 -18.27 7.91 8.66
CA ILE A 161 -17.44 6.85 9.28
C ILE A 161 -16.40 7.45 10.24
N THR A 162 -15.65 8.45 9.80
CA THR A 162 -14.51 8.98 10.58
C THR A 162 -14.95 9.90 11.72
N THR A 163 -16.10 10.57 11.60
CA THR A 163 -16.68 11.42 12.65
C THR A 163 -17.56 10.63 13.61
N GLY A 164 -18.20 9.54 13.17
CA GLY A 164 -19.17 8.76 13.95
C GLY A 164 -20.61 9.25 13.83
N GLN A 165 -20.96 9.90 12.71
CA GLN A 165 -22.30 10.38 12.38
C GLN A 165 -23.07 9.43 11.46
#